data_AF-A0A5C8JDT4-F1
#
_entry.id   AF-A0A5C8JDT4-F1
#
_cell.length_a   1.000
_cell.length_b   1.000
_cell.length_c   1.000
_cell.angle_alpha   90.00
_cell.angle_beta   90.00
_cell.angle_gamma   90.00
#
_symmetry.space_group_name_H-M   'P 1'
#
loop_
_entity.id
_entity.type
_entity.pdbx_description
1 polymer ?
#
loop_
_entity_poly.entity_id
_entity_poly.type
_entity_poly.pdbx_seq_one_letter_code
_entity_poly.pdbx_strand_id
1 'polypeptide(L)'
;MTYRLTPTGPAVGGGPVPETVLTWDGPMLVATACDDSVRVRPAMLYRYHYDRRQAGVDGPRVTGLAALDRDGLVLLDLPGFWPEEQVTGFAAEAGVPVDGCRFESSKRVRARLSGRAPGWRRVLGVPPPKPSRWRLPLIYAAGAVGLAVMVYLVSVGAWAAWRGLSVVGRVLIDLVEVKWLVVAFSPLLLVLRPIKARWRRYEASKGMRAGPLDGPNLVIGASKELVIHNIGEELAPLEIGRAPGRAAGLLAYQYEDRSGLFILNHAGRPLHHIPGPWSPEDLRRLAASNDLDLSVLRLSREEYIDLVRTSSHGSP
;
A
#
# COMPACT_ATOMS: atom_id res chain seq x y z
N MET A 1 7.08 11.76 -36.22
CA MET A 1 6.44 10.51 -35.73
C MET A 1 6.38 10.62 -34.22
N THR A 2 5.24 10.36 -33.58
CA THR A 2 5.15 10.37 -32.11
C THR A 2 5.70 9.04 -31.60
N TYR A 3 6.90 9.06 -31.02
CA TYR A 3 7.48 7.86 -30.43
C TYR A 3 6.64 7.41 -29.24
N ARG A 4 6.38 6.11 -29.18
CA ARG A 4 5.60 5.48 -28.11
C ARG A 4 6.49 4.51 -27.39
N LEU A 5 6.53 4.61 -26.06
CA LEU A 5 7.27 3.70 -25.21
C LEU A 5 6.29 2.92 -24.34
N THR A 6 6.44 1.60 -24.30
CA THR A 6 5.61 0.67 -23.53
C THR A 6 6.50 -0.27 -22.71
N PRO A 7 6.08 -0.72 -21.52
CA PRO A 7 6.85 -1.68 -20.77
C PRO A 7 6.83 -3.04 -21.48
N THR A 8 7.93 -3.77 -21.43
CA THR A 8 8.08 -5.08 -22.09
C THR A 8 8.00 -6.26 -21.10
N GLY A 9 7.84 -5.98 -19.81
CA GLY A 9 7.74 -6.99 -18.78
C GLY A 9 7.06 -6.48 -17.50
N PRO A 10 6.78 -7.39 -16.55
CA PRO A 10 6.03 -7.04 -15.35
C PRO A 10 6.85 -6.24 -14.35
N ALA A 11 6.17 -5.49 -13.48
CA ALA A 11 6.80 -4.74 -12.41
C ALA A 11 7.49 -5.64 -11.37
N VAL A 12 6.96 -6.85 -11.16
CA VAL A 12 7.45 -7.85 -10.22
C VAL A 12 7.45 -9.21 -10.93
N GLY A 13 8.47 -10.04 -10.70
CA GLY A 13 8.60 -11.35 -11.35
C GLY A 13 7.32 -12.19 -11.30
N GLY A 14 6.86 -12.68 -12.46
CA GLY A 14 5.63 -13.49 -12.60
C GLY A 14 4.31 -12.71 -12.57
N GLY A 15 4.34 -11.38 -12.43
CA GLY A 15 3.15 -10.52 -12.48
C GLY A 15 2.65 -10.23 -13.90
N PRO A 16 1.50 -9.52 -14.04
CA PRO A 16 1.03 -9.01 -15.33
C PRO A 16 1.91 -7.85 -15.83
N VAL A 17 2.03 -7.73 -17.15
CA VAL A 17 2.67 -6.58 -17.81
C VAL A 17 1.70 -5.39 -17.77
N PRO A 18 2.13 -4.22 -17.28
CA PRO A 18 1.29 -3.02 -17.29
C PRO A 18 0.95 -2.53 -18.70
N GLU A 19 -0.33 -2.25 -18.95
CA GLU A 19 -0.84 -1.60 -20.16
C GLU A 19 -0.66 -0.08 -20.04
N THR A 20 0.60 0.36 -19.99
CA THR A 20 0.96 1.79 -19.94
C THR A 20 1.65 2.22 -21.23
N VAL A 21 1.29 3.39 -21.75
CA VAL A 21 1.89 3.99 -22.95
C VAL A 21 2.42 5.36 -22.58
N LEU A 22 3.70 5.59 -22.88
CA LEU A 22 4.36 6.89 -22.74
C LEU A 22 4.54 7.55 -24.09
N THR A 23 4.24 8.85 -24.13
CA THR A 23 4.43 9.72 -25.29
C THR A 23 4.90 11.10 -24.83
N TRP A 24 5.56 11.83 -25.72
CA TRP A 24 5.86 13.25 -25.52
C TRP A 24 4.82 14.15 -26.18
N ASP A 25 4.41 15.19 -25.45
CA ASP A 25 3.65 16.33 -25.95
C ASP A 25 4.48 17.61 -25.67
N GLY A 26 5.36 17.93 -26.61
CA GLY A 26 6.42 18.93 -26.39
C GLY A 26 7.32 18.53 -25.20
N PRO A 27 7.47 19.39 -24.17
CA PRO A 27 8.26 19.07 -22.98
C PRO A 27 7.51 18.22 -21.95
N MET A 28 6.24 17.88 -22.20
CA MET A 28 5.39 17.14 -21.27
C MET A 28 5.46 15.65 -21.55
N LEU A 29 5.79 14.87 -20.53
CA LEU A 29 5.61 13.42 -20.55
C LEU A 29 4.14 13.11 -20.31
N VAL A 30 3.52 12.37 -21.22
CA VAL A 30 2.15 11.89 -21.09
C VAL A 30 2.18 10.39 -20.87
N ALA A 31 1.66 9.94 -19.72
CA ALA A 31 1.46 8.54 -19.42
C ALA A 31 -0.03 8.21 -19.51
N THR A 32 -0.38 7.27 -20.37
CA THR A 32 -1.75 6.79 -20.55
C THR A 32 -1.84 5.34 -20.14
N ALA A 33 -2.82 5.00 -19.30
CA ALA A 33 -3.03 3.65 -18.83
C ALA A 33 -4.51 3.38 -18.60
N CYS A 34 -5.05 2.34 -19.24
CA CYS A 34 -6.48 2.08 -19.29
C CYS A 34 -7.24 3.37 -19.73
N ASP A 35 -8.00 3.99 -18.81
CA ASP A 35 -8.80 5.19 -19.06
C ASP A 35 -8.24 6.45 -18.37
N ASP A 36 -7.05 6.37 -17.77
CA ASP A 36 -6.39 7.49 -17.09
C ASP A 36 -5.21 8.02 -17.91
N SER A 37 -5.04 9.35 -17.90
CA SER A 37 -3.94 10.02 -18.57
C SER A 37 -3.36 11.10 -17.67
N VAL A 38 -2.07 10.96 -17.37
CA VAL A 38 -1.34 11.87 -16.50
C VAL A 38 -0.28 12.59 -17.32
N ARG A 39 -0.22 13.92 -17.18
CA ARG A 39 0.77 14.76 -17.84
C ARG A 39 1.69 15.39 -16.80
N VAL A 40 3.00 15.21 -16.98
CA VAL A 40 4.03 15.77 -16.09
C VAL A 40 5.16 16.38 -16.90
N ARG A 41 5.89 17.33 -16.32
CA ARG A 41 7.11 17.89 -16.92
C ARG A 41 8.33 17.38 -16.16
N PRO A 42 8.93 16.25 -16.58
CA PRO A 42 10.10 15.73 -15.88
C PRO A 42 11.35 16.56 -16.18
N ALA A 43 12.23 16.65 -15.19
CA ALA A 43 13.61 17.07 -15.39
C ALA A 43 14.52 15.88 -15.72
N MET A 44 14.12 14.66 -15.34
CA MET A 44 14.89 13.44 -15.53
C MET A 44 13.98 12.21 -15.51
N LEU A 45 14.34 11.18 -16.26
CA LEU A 45 13.76 9.84 -16.10
C LEU A 45 14.73 8.97 -15.28
N TYR A 46 14.20 8.25 -14.31
CA TYR A 46 14.96 7.38 -13.42
C TYR A 46 14.48 5.95 -13.58
N ARG A 47 15.30 5.12 -14.22
CA ARG A 47 15.04 3.70 -14.36
C ARG A 47 15.51 2.97 -13.11
N TYR A 48 14.59 2.29 -12.46
CA TYR A 48 14.89 1.62 -11.19
C TYR A 48 14.65 0.11 -11.27
N HIS A 49 15.45 -0.60 -10.49
CA HIS A 49 15.25 -1.98 -10.15
C HIS A 49 15.82 -2.25 -8.77
N TYR A 50 15.14 -3.06 -7.97
CA TYR A 50 15.65 -3.45 -6.66
C TYR A 50 15.04 -4.77 -6.21
N ASP A 51 15.78 -5.52 -5.39
CA ASP A 51 15.27 -6.76 -4.82
C ASP A 51 14.38 -6.47 -3.60
N ARG A 52 13.17 -7.02 -3.63
CA ARG A 52 12.24 -6.96 -2.50
C ARG A 52 12.67 -8.03 -1.50
N ARG A 53 13.31 -7.66 -0.40
CA ARG A 53 13.60 -8.63 0.67
C ARG A 53 12.33 -8.85 1.48
N GLN A 54 11.95 -10.10 1.66
CA GLN A 54 10.84 -10.49 2.52
C GLN A 54 11.37 -11.47 3.57
N ALA A 55 11.38 -11.05 4.85
CA ALA A 55 11.74 -11.92 5.98
C ALA A 55 13.05 -12.74 5.81
N GLY A 56 14.09 -12.15 5.22
CA GLY A 56 15.40 -12.80 5.02
C GLY A 56 15.51 -13.69 3.77
N VAL A 57 14.44 -13.82 2.98
CA VAL A 57 14.45 -14.49 1.67
C VAL A 57 14.57 -13.44 0.56
N ASP A 58 15.38 -13.74 -0.45
CA ASP A 58 15.44 -12.96 -1.68
C ASP A 58 14.07 -13.06 -2.37
N GLY A 59 13.30 -11.98 -2.27
CA GLY A 59 12.02 -11.87 -2.94
C GLY A 59 12.18 -11.37 -4.37
N PRO A 60 11.06 -11.25 -5.11
CA PRO A 60 11.11 -10.92 -6.52
C PRO A 60 11.70 -9.52 -6.75
N ARG A 61 12.50 -9.40 -7.81
CA ARG A 61 13.03 -8.12 -8.27
C ARG A 61 11.88 -7.23 -8.73
N VAL A 62 11.85 -6.02 -8.22
CA VAL A 62 10.94 -4.95 -8.62
C VAL A 62 11.61 -4.11 -9.69
N THR A 63 10.90 -3.73 -10.74
CA THR A 63 11.39 -2.86 -11.82
C THR A 63 10.36 -1.80 -12.18
N GLY A 64 10.85 -0.64 -12.63
CA GLY A 64 10.00 0.47 -13.05
C GLY A 64 10.78 1.65 -13.61
N LEU A 65 10.01 2.67 -13.96
CA LEU A 65 10.49 3.96 -14.44
C LEU A 65 9.82 5.06 -13.63
N ALA A 66 10.59 6.01 -13.14
CA ALA A 66 10.07 7.19 -12.47
C ALA A 66 10.41 8.45 -13.26
N ALA A 67 9.47 9.38 -13.33
CA ALA A 67 9.72 10.73 -13.83
C ALA A 67 9.97 11.63 -12.62
N LEU A 68 11.12 12.31 -12.61
CA LEU A 68 11.58 13.12 -11.47
C LEU A 68 11.53 14.61 -11.81
N ASP A 69 11.28 15.45 -10.80
CA ASP A 69 11.43 16.90 -10.92
C ASP A 69 12.92 17.32 -10.81
N ARG A 70 13.17 18.64 -10.84
CA ARG A 70 14.53 19.21 -10.78
C ARG A 70 15.26 18.91 -9.47
N ASP A 71 14.52 18.67 -8.40
CA ASP A 71 15.08 18.40 -7.08
C ASP A 71 15.33 16.91 -6.84
N GLY A 72 14.92 16.06 -7.80
CA GLY A 72 15.02 14.61 -7.75
C GLY A 72 13.82 13.93 -7.09
N LEU A 73 12.72 14.65 -6.87
CA LEU A 73 11.50 14.12 -6.28
C LEU A 73 10.60 13.49 -7.36
N VAL A 74 9.91 12.40 -7.02
CA VAL A 74 9.06 11.64 -7.94
C VAL A 74 7.78 12.43 -8.27
N LEU A 75 7.60 12.72 -9.56
CA LEU A 75 6.35 13.25 -10.15
C LEU A 75 5.44 12.10 -10.64
N LEU A 76 6.04 11.06 -11.19
CA LEU A 76 5.30 9.95 -11.77
C LEU A 76 6.06 8.64 -11.53
N ASP A 77 5.38 7.63 -10.99
CA ASP A 77 5.92 6.27 -10.86
C ASP A 77 5.18 5.30 -11.78
N LEU A 78 5.94 4.58 -12.61
CA LEU A 78 5.47 3.67 -13.66
C LEU A 78 6.10 2.29 -13.44
N PRO A 79 5.46 1.42 -12.65
CA PRO A 79 5.93 0.05 -12.47
C PRO A 79 5.98 -0.68 -13.80
N GLY A 80 6.93 -1.60 -13.97
CA GLY A 80 7.10 -2.37 -15.21
C GLY A 80 8.55 -2.47 -15.63
N PHE A 81 8.85 -3.43 -16.51
CA PHE A 81 10.18 -3.51 -17.08
C PHE A 81 10.28 -2.61 -18.31
N TRP A 82 11.20 -1.65 -18.28
CA TRP A 82 11.42 -0.65 -19.33
C TRP A 82 12.84 -0.82 -19.92
N PRO A 83 12.99 -1.26 -21.19
CA PRO A 83 14.31 -1.50 -21.77
C PRO A 83 15.17 -0.23 -21.84
N GLU A 84 16.44 -0.35 -21.44
CA GLU A 84 17.37 0.78 -21.35
C GLU A 84 17.53 1.57 -22.65
N GLU A 85 17.74 0.86 -23.76
CA GLU A 85 17.93 1.48 -25.08
C GLU A 85 16.68 2.25 -25.52
N GLN A 86 15.49 1.67 -25.29
CA GLN A 86 14.22 2.29 -25.64
C GLN A 86 13.93 3.52 -24.77
N VAL A 87 14.21 3.45 -23.47
CA VAL A 87 14.06 4.60 -22.55
C VAL A 87 15.03 5.72 -22.93
N THR A 88 16.28 5.39 -23.22
CA THR A 88 17.30 6.38 -23.61
C THR A 88 16.95 7.05 -24.92
N GLY A 89 16.54 6.27 -25.94
CA GLY A 89 16.09 6.80 -27.22
C GLY A 89 14.86 7.70 -27.07
N PHE A 90 13.86 7.23 -26.33
CA PHE A 90 12.65 8.00 -26.05
C PHE A 90 12.93 9.32 -25.32
N ALA A 91 13.80 9.31 -24.31
CA ALA A 91 14.11 10.51 -23.53
C ALA A 91 14.96 11.54 -24.30
N ALA A 92 15.84 11.06 -25.18
CA ALA A 92 16.67 11.90 -26.04
C ALA A 92 15.82 12.79 -26.97
N GLU A 93 14.65 12.32 -27.43
CA GLU A 93 13.74 13.10 -28.26
C GLU A 93 13.24 14.38 -27.60
N ALA A 94 13.08 14.36 -26.26
CA ALA A 94 12.64 15.51 -25.47
C ALA A 94 13.81 16.23 -24.78
N GLY A 95 15.06 15.82 -25.01
CA GLY A 95 16.23 16.35 -24.32
C GLY A 95 16.22 16.10 -22.81
N VAL A 96 15.54 15.04 -22.35
CA VAL A 96 15.46 14.69 -20.93
C VAL A 96 16.53 13.66 -20.59
N PRO A 97 17.40 13.91 -19.58
CA PRO A 97 18.39 12.94 -19.17
C PRO A 97 17.75 11.69 -18.56
N VAL A 98 18.43 10.55 -18.72
CA VAL A 98 18.06 9.28 -18.11
C VAL A 98 19.13 8.88 -17.10
N ASP A 99 18.70 8.57 -15.89
CA ASP A 99 19.52 8.02 -14.82
C ASP A 99 19.10 6.58 -14.53
N GLY A 100 20.04 5.75 -14.10
CA GLY A 100 19.84 4.31 -13.92
C GLY A 100 20.49 3.79 -12.65
N CYS A 101 19.76 2.98 -11.89
CA CYS A 101 20.19 2.51 -10.57
C CYS A 101 21.20 1.34 -10.58
N ARG A 102 21.99 1.14 -11.65
CA ARG A 102 22.75 -0.11 -11.90
C ARG A 102 23.68 -0.55 -10.76
N PHE A 103 24.13 0.40 -9.95
CA PHE A 103 25.01 0.17 -8.80
C PHE A 103 24.42 0.65 -7.46
N GLU A 104 23.14 1.03 -7.44
CA GLU A 104 22.49 1.47 -6.21
C GLU A 104 21.98 0.29 -5.38
N SER A 105 22.14 0.37 -4.07
CA SER A 105 21.54 -0.61 -3.17
C SER A 105 20.02 -0.46 -3.16
N SER A 106 19.27 -1.56 -2.97
CA SER A 106 17.81 -1.53 -2.86
C SER A 106 17.30 -0.51 -1.83
N LYS A 107 18.09 -0.26 -0.76
CA LYS A 107 17.78 0.74 0.27
C LYS A 107 17.76 2.16 -0.30
N ARG A 108 18.78 2.53 -1.08
CA ARG A 108 18.90 3.84 -1.72
C ARG A 108 17.85 4.07 -2.79
N VAL A 109 17.60 3.07 -3.63
CA VAL A 109 16.55 3.13 -4.65
C VAL A 109 15.20 3.42 -4.00
N ARG A 110 14.84 2.68 -2.95
CA ARG A 110 13.58 2.92 -2.22
C ARG A 110 13.53 4.25 -1.49
N ALA A 111 14.63 4.70 -0.88
CA ALA A 111 14.70 6.02 -0.27
C ALA A 111 14.42 7.12 -1.30
N ARG A 112 15.05 7.05 -2.48
CA ARG A 112 14.82 7.98 -3.59
C ARG A 112 13.37 7.94 -4.08
N LEU A 113 12.81 6.76 -4.30
CA LEU A 113 11.41 6.59 -4.74
C LEU A 113 10.37 7.04 -3.70
N SER A 114 10.75 7.08 -2.41
CA SER A 114 9.86 7.58 -1.35
C SER A 114 9.71 9.09 -1.36
N GLY A 115 10.67 9.83 -1.94
CA GLY A 115 10.63 11.28 -2.10
C GLY A 115 9.67 11.68 -3.21
N ARG A 116 8.55 12.32 -2.87
CA ARG A 116 7.46 12.57 -3.84
C ARG A 116 7.24 14.08 -4.01
N ALA A 117 7.27 14.56 -5.25
CA ALA A 117 7.03 15.96 -5.63
C ALA A 117 5.53 16.30 -5.68
N PRO A 118 5.08 17.50 -5.27
CA PRO A 118 3.68 17.95 -5.36
C PRO A 118 2.95 17.52 -6.65
N GLY A 119 1.68 17.11 -6.55
CA GLY A 119 0.95 16.49 -7.67
C GLY A 119 1.37 15.08 -8.13
N TRP A 120 2.40 14.45 -7.53
CA TRP A 120 2.79 13.04 -7.80
C TRP A 120 1.64 12.06 -8.02
N ARG A 121 1.86 11.13 -8.95
CA ARG A 121 0.95 10.00 -9.23
C ARG A 121 1.73 8.70 -9.45
N ARG A 122 1.08 7.58 -9.13
CA ARG A 122 1.53 6.25 -9.53
C ARG A 122 0.54 5.70 -10.54
N VAL A 123 1.02 5.34 -11.72
CA VAL A 123 0.19 4.78 -12.80
C VAL A 123 0.53 3.31 -12.93
N LEU A 124 -0.35 2.45 -12.38
CA LEU A 124 -0.10 1.01 -12.30
C LEU A 124 -0.28 0.31 -13.65
N GLY A 125 -1.26 0.76 -14.46
CA GLY A 125 -1.61 0.15 -15.76
C GLY A 125 -1.95 -1.34 -15.73
N VAL A 126 -2.20 -1.92 -14.55
CA VAL A 126 -2.64 -3.30 -14.45
C VAL A 126 -4.17 -3.29 -14.49
N PRO A 127 -4.81 -3.97 -15.47
CA PRO A 127 -6.25 -4.08 -15.50
C PRO A 127 -6.74 -4.79 -14.22
N PRO A 128 -7.91 -4.41 -13.69
CA PRO A 128 -8.44 -5.02 -12.47
C PRO A 128 -8.50 -6.55 -12.65
N PRO A 129 -8.15 -7.34 -11.61
CA PRO A 129 -8.14 -8.78 -11.71
C PRO A 129 -9.52 -9.27 -12.13
N LYS A 130 -9.61 -9.87 -13.33
CA LYS A 130 -10.84 -10.50 -13.79
C LYS A 130 -11.21 -11.59 -12.77
N PRO A 131 -12.48 -11.69 -12.33
CA PRO A 131 -12.88 -12.71 -11.37
C PRO A 131 -12.48 -14.08 -11.92
N SER A 132 -11.60 -14.77 -11.20
CA SER A 132 -11.11 -16.09 -11.58
C SER A 132 -12.30 -17.03 -11.78
N ARG A 133 -12.35 -17.69 -12.95
CA ARG A 133 -13.39 -18.69 -13.30
C ARG A 133 -13.47 -19.82 -12.26
N TRP A 134 -12.40 -20.06 -11.50
CA TRP A 134 -12.33 -21.07 -10.43
C TRP A 134 -12.93 -20.63 -9.10
N ARG A 135 -13.16 -19.32 -8.89
CA ARG A 135 -13.87 -18.84 -7.68
C ARG A 135 -15.37 -19.09 -7.76
N LEU A 136 -15.95 -19.14 -8.95
CA LEU A 136 -17.36 -19.48 -9.17
C LEU A 136 -17.75 -20.84 -8.56
N PRO A 137 -17.10 -21.97 -8.89
CA PRO A 137 -17.45 -23.27 -8.30
C PRO A 137 -17.26 -23.31 -6.77
N LEU A 138 -16.28 -22.59 -6.24
CA LEU A 138 -16.03 -22.47 -4.79
C LEU A 138 -17.15 -21.68 -4.09
N ILE A 139 -17.66 -20.63 -4.72
CA ILE A 139 -18.83 -19.86 -4.26
C ILE A 139 -20.08 -20.75 -4.30
N TYR A 140 -20.28 -21.55 -5.36
CA TYR A 140 -21.39 -22.49 -5.46
C TYR A 140 -21.31 -23.60 -4.41
N ALA A 141 -20.13 -24.17 -4.17
CA ALA A 141 -19.92 -25.20 -3.14
C ALA A 141 -20.17 -24.64 -1.73
N ALA A 142 -19.67 -23.43 -1.43
CA ALA A 142 -19.96 -22.74 -0.18
C ALA A 142 -21.47 -22.47 -0.01
N GLY A 143 -22.15 -22.10 -1.10
CA GLY A 143 -23.61 -21.95 -1.13
C GLY A 143 -24.35 -23.25 -0.82
N ALA A 144 -23.92 -24.37 -1.41
CA ALA A 144 -24.52 -25.68 -1.19
C ALA A 144 -24.33 -26.19 0.25
N VAL A 145 -23.11 -26.03 0.81
CA VAL A 145 -22.83 -26.36 2.21
C VAL A 145 -23.64 -25.48 3.16
N GLY A 146 -23.71 -24.17 2.90
CA GLY A 146 -24.56 -23.26 3.65
C GLY A 146 -26.03 -23.67 3.64
N LEU A 147 -26.54 -24.07 2.47
CA LEU A 147 -27.91 -24.60 2.32
C LEU A 147 -28.12 -25.89 3.13
N ALA A 148 -27.20 -26.85 3.05
CA ALA A 148 -27.29 -28.10 3.79
C ALA A 148 -27.27 -27.90 5.31
N VAL A 149 -26.42 -26.99 5.80
CA VAL A 149 -26.37 -26.59 7.22
C VAL A 149 -27.69 -25.94 7.64
N MET A 150 -28.26 -25.07 6.80
CA MET A 150 -29.56 -24.44 7.07
C MET A 150 -30.69 -25.46 7.10
N VAL A 151 -30.73 -26.42 6.15
CA VAL A 151 -31.73 -27.50 6.15
C VAL A 151 -31.60 -28.36 7.40
N TYR A 152 -30.37 -28.67 7.82
CA TYR A 152 -30.11 -29.42 9.04
C TYR A 152 -30.58 -28.65 10.29
N LEU A 153 -30.22 -27.37 10.41
CA LEU A 153 -30.65 -26.52 11.53
C LEU A 153 -32.16 -26.30 11.57
N VAL A 154 -32.82 -26.16 10.40
CA VAL A 154 -34.28 -26.12 10.30
C VAL A 154 -34.88 -27.45 10.72
N SER A 155 -34.29 -28.58 10.34
CA SER A 155 -34.80 -29.91 10.71
C SER A 155 -34.64 -30.18 12.23
N VAL A 156 -33.50 -29.83 12.80
CA VAL A 156 -33.22 -29.94 14.25
C VAL A 156 -34.06 -28.93 15.05
N GLY A 157 -34.18 -27.69 14.55
CA GLY A 157 -35.01 -26.64 15.10
C GLY A 157 -36.50 -26.96 15.02
N ALA A 158 -36.96 -27.60 13.95
CA ALA A 158 -38.32 -28.10 13.80
C ALA A 158 -38.61 -29.26 14.77
N TRP A 159 -37.62 -30.11 15.07
CA TRP A 159 -37.74 -31.15 16.07
C TRP A 159 -37.85 -30.58 17.50
N ALA A 160 -37.07 -29.54 17.82
CA ALA A 160 -37.19 -28.82 19.09
C ALA A 160 -38.47 -27.96 19.17
N ALA A 161 -38.90 -27.34 18.06
CA ALA A 161 -40.14 -26.60 17.96
C ALA A 161 -41.36 -27.52 18.08
N TRP A 162 -41.32 -28.75 17.56
CA TRP A 162 -42.38 -29.75 17.76
C TRP A 162 -42.63 -30.06 19.25
N ARG A 163 -41.60 -29.92 20.11
CA ARG A 163 -41.71 -30.05 21.57
C ARG A 163 -42.17 -28.78 22.29
N GLY A 164 -41.99 -27.60 21.70
CA GLY A 164 -42.31 -26.30 22.34
C GLY A 164 -43.55 -25.58 21.81
N LEU A 165 -44.15 -26.05 20.72
CA LEU A 165 -45.14 -25.32 19.93
C LEU A 165 -46.55 -25.91 20.01
N SER A 166 -47.05 -26.18 21.23
CA SER A 166 -48.49 -26.37 21.45
C SER A 166 -49.23 -25.07 21.79
N VAL A 167 -48.57 -23.91 21.90
CA VAL A 167 -49.26 -22.68 22.39
C VAL A 167 -49.06 -21.38 21.58
N VAL A 168 -47.98 -21.11 20.84
CA VAL A 168 -47.74 -19.72 20.29
C VAL A 168 -47.32 -19.65 18.81
N GLY A 169 -47.27 -20.75 18.07
CA GLY A 169 -46.40 -20.87 16.89
C GLY A 169 -46.90 -20.54 15.49
N ARG A 170 -48.05 -19.89 15.30
CA ARG A 170 -48.58 -19.63 13.95
C ARG A 170 -48.32 -18.22 13.41
N VAL A 171 -47.86 -17.28 14.24
CA VAL A 171 -47.74 -15.87 13.84
C VAL A 171 -46.33 -15.48 13.37
N LEU A 172 -45.30 -16.26 13.69
CA LEU A 172 -43.91 -15.94 13.32
C LEU A 172 -43.45 -16.54 11.97
N ILE A 173 -44.15 -17.57 11.46
CA ILE A 173 -43.68 -18.37 10.31
C ILE A 173 -43.96 -17.70 8.96
N ASP A 174 -44.95 -16.79 8.87
CA ASP A 174 -45.21 -16.05 7.63
C ASP A 174 -44.28 -14.82 7.43
N LEU A 175 -43.45 -14.47 8.42
CA LEU A 175 -42.56 -13.30 8.32
C LEU A 175 -41.14 -13.62 7.81
N VAL A 176 -40.75 -14.90 7.73
CA VAL A 176 -39.36 -15.30 7.43
C VAL A 176 -39.30 -15.94 6.04
N GLU A 177 -39.62 -15.12 5.04
CA GLU A 177 -39.51 -15.44 3.62
C GLU A 177 -38.04 -15.73 3.25
N VAL A 178 -37.86 -16.83 2.53
CA VAL A 178 -36.63 -17.51 2.07
C VAL A 178 -35.71 -16.66 1.16
N LYS A 179 -35.96 -15.36 1.03
CA LYS A 179 -35.16 -14.40 0.23
C LYS A 179 -33.88 -13.91 0.92
N TRP A 180 -33.74 -14.05 2.24
CA TRP A 180 -32.61 -13.51 3.00
C TRP A 180 -31.35 -14.39 3.03
N LEU A 181 -31.36 -15.57 2.41
CA LEU A 181 -30.28 -16.55 2.57
C LEU A 181 -29.03 -16.21 1.72
N VAL A 182 -29.20 -15.54 0.58
CA VAL A 182 -28.09 -14.89 -0.16
C VAL A 182 -27.55 -13.68 0.63
N VAL A 183 -28.39 -13.07 1.46
CA VAL A 183 -28.04 -12.04 2.43
C VAL A 183 -27.51 -12.66 3.73
N ALA A 184 -27.41 -13.98 3.94
CA ALA A 184 -26.98 -14.56 5.23
C ALA A 184 -25.49 -14.95 5.29
N PHE A 185 -24.83 -15.14 4.14
CA PHE A 185 -23.39 -15.45 4.07
C PHE A 185 -22.51 -14.27 3.59
N SER A 186 -23.11 -13.26 2.96
CA SER A 186 -22.50 -11.93 2.78
C SER A 186 -22.26 -11.14 4.11
N PRO A 187 -23.11 -11.24 5.14
CA PRO A 187 -22.93 -10.57 6.42
C PRO A 187 -21.78 -11.10 7.22
N LEU A 188 -21.34 -12.35 7.05
CA LEU A 188 -20.20 -12.82 7.82
C LEU A 188 -18.95 -11.99 7.50
N LEU A 189 -18.77 -11.57 6.24
CA LEU A 189 -17.76 -10.58 5.85
C LEU A 189 -18.10 -9.17 6.35
N LEU A 190 -19.38 -8.77 6.40
CA LEU A 190 -19.84 -7.50 6.99
C LEU A 190 -19.75 -7.46 8.53
N VAL A 191 -19.68 -8.59 9.23
CA VAL A 191 -19.54 -8.75 10.68
C VAL A 191 -18.07 -8.92 11.05
N LEU A 192 -17.27 -9.59 10.22
CA LEU A 192 -15.83 -9.68 10.41
C LEU A 192 -15.13 -8.32 10.22
N ARG A 193 -15.62 -7.46 9.31
CA ARG A 193 -15.11 -6.09 9.12
C ARG A 193 -15.17 -5.24 10.40
N PRO A 194 -16.31 -5.09 11.09
CA PRO A 194 -16.40 -4.32 12.33
C PRO A 194 -15.62 -4.99 13.46
N ILE A 195 -15.54 -6.32 13.52
CA ILE A 195 -14.69 -7.01 14.52
C ILE A 195 -13.21 -6.69 14.28
N LYS A 196 -12.69 -6.83 13.05
CA LYS A 196 -11.32 -6.47 12.69
C LYS A 196 -11.05 -4.98 12.92
N ALA A 197 -11.99 -4.11 12.55
CA ALA A 197 -11.88 -2.69 12.80
C ALA A 197 -11.86 -2.37 14.31
N ARG A 198 -12.70 -3.04 15.11
CA ARG A 198 -12.74 -2.88 16.57
C ARG A 198 -11.45 -3.38 17.21
N TRP A 199 -10.93 -4.52 16.79
CA TRP A 199 -9.64 -5.04 17.24
C TRP A 199 -8.49 -4.08 16.88
N ARG A 200 -8.46 -3.55 15.65
CA ARG A 200 -7.48 -2.52 15.26
C ARG A 200 -7.60 -1.24 16.06
N ARG A 201 -8.82 -0.74 16.32
CA ARG A 201 -9.03 0.43 17.18
C ARG A 201 -8.55 0.16 18.60
N TYR A 202 -8.74 -1.06 19.10
CA TYR A 202 -8.22 -1.47 20.39
C TYR A 202 -6.68 -1.46 20.40
N GLU A 203 -6.02 -2.07 19.41
CA GLU A 203 -4.55 -2.02 19.27
C GLU A 203 -4.01 -0.60 19.15
N ALA A 204 -4.67 0.26 18.35
CA ALA A 204 -4.33 1.68 18.24
C ALA A 204 -4.55 2.43 19.55
N SER A 205 -5.63 2.12 20.29
CA SER A 205 -5.88 2.70 21.61
C SER A 205 -4.85 2.29 22.66
N LYS A 206 -4.20 1.15 22.46
CA LYS A 206 -3.09 0.65 23.30
C LYS A 206 -1.71 1.12 22.81
N GLY A 207 -1.65 1.93 21.74
CA GLY A 207 -0.38 2.39 21.17
C GLY A 207 0.46 1.26 20.53
N MET A 208 -0.16 0.13 20.18
CA MET A 208 0.53 -1.00 19.55
C MET A 208 0.60 -0.90 18.03
N ARG A 209 -0.26 -0.06 17.44
CA ARG A 209 -0.35 0.14 15.99
C ARG A 209 -0.72 1.58 15.64
N ALA A 210 -0.17 2.09 14.55
CA ALA A 210 -0.58 3.34 13.91
C ALA A 210 -0.64 3.19 12.38
N GLY A 211 -1.56 3.90 11.72
CA GLY A 211 -1.65 3.96 10.25
C GLY A 211 -3.00 3.53 9.67
N PRO A 212 -3.25 3.82 8.38
CA PRO A 212 -4.51 3.54 7.68
C PRO A 212 -4.84 2.03 7.57
N LEU A 213 -6.13 1.74 7.33
CA LEU A 213 -6.63 0.36 7.20
C LEU A 213 -5.97 -0.39 6.03
N ASP A 214 -5.93 0.25 4.87
CA ASP A 214 -5.48 -0.32 3.58
C ASP A 214 -4.16 0.28 3.11
N GLY A 215 -3.33 0.78 4.03
CA GLY A 215 -2.05 1.40 3.71
C GLY A 215 -0.91 0.98 4.64
N PRO A 216 0.23 1.70 4.59
CA PRO A 216 1.35 1.38 5.45
C PRO A 216 0.94 1.55 6.91
N ASN A 217 1.26 0.57 7.75
CA ASN A 217 1.03 0.64 9.18
C ASN A 217 2.31 0.34 9.95
N LEU A 218 2.46 1.03 11.08
CA LEU A 218 3.47 0.77 12.09
C LEU A 218 2.89 -0.15 13.14
N VAL A 219 3.61 -1.20 13.48
CA VAL A 219 3.25 -2.14 14.54
C VAL A 219 4.44 -2.34 15.45
N ILE A 220 4.17 -2.43 16.74
CA ILE A 220 5.17 -2.82 17.75
C ILE A 220 5.19 -4.35 17.82
N GLY A 221 6.32 -4.93 17.43
CA GLY A 221 6.60 -6.35 17.56
C GLY A 221 6.83 -6.77 19.02
N ALA A 222 6.83 -8.08 19.27
CA ALA A 222 6.97 -8.64 20.62
C ALA A 222 8.27 -8.24 21.33
N SER A 223 9.34 -7.96 20.58
CA SER A 223 10.66 -7.56 21.06
C SER A 223 10.86 -6.03 21.17
N LYS A 224 9.78 -5.22 21.18
CA LYS A 224 9.85 -3.74 21.08
C LYS A 224 10.53 -3.24 19.81
N GLU A 225 10.34 -3.98 18.73
CA GLU A 225 10.74 -3.56 17.39
C GLU A 225 9.59 -2.83 16.72
N LEU A 226 9.91 -1.72 16.05
CA LEU A 226 9.00 -1.02 15.17
C LEU A 226 9.03 -1.69 13.79
N VAL A 227 7.94 -2.35 13.43
CA VAL A 227 7.78 -3.05 12.16
C VAL A 227 6.87 -2.22 11.25
N ILE A 228 7.32 -2.02 10.01
CA ILE A 228 6.54 -1.33 8.98
C ILE A 228 5.92 -2.39 8.08
N HIS A 229 4.61 -2.55 8.15
CA HIS A 229 3.87 -3.38 7.21
C HIS A 229 3.31 -2.51 6.09
N ASN A 230 3.73 -2.80 4.87
CA ASN A 230 3.14 -2.27 3.64
C ASN A 230 2.52 -3.44 2.85
N ILE A 231 1.66 -3.16 1.87
CA ILE A 231 0.95 -4.21 1.12
C ILE A 231 1.95 -5.19 0.48
N GLY A 232 2.02 -6.41 1.04
CA GLY A 232 2.93 -7.47 0.60
C GLY A 232 4.42 -7.23 0.91
N GLU A 233 4.76 -6.27 1.78
CA GLU A 233 6.13 -6.03 2.26
C GLU A 233 6.16 -5.89 3.76
N GLU A 234 7.10 -6.60 4.38
CA GLU A 234 7.52 -6.32 5.74
C GLU A 234 8.93 -5.76 5.64
N LEU A 235 9.09 -4.50 6.05
CA LEU A 235 10.41 -3.91 6.10
C LEU A 235 11.13 -4.40 7.35
N ALA A 236 12.47 -4.35 7.29
CA ALA A 236 13.29 -4.80 8.40
C ALA A 236 12.86 -4.12 9.71
N PRO A 237 12.69 -4.88 10.80
CA PRO A 237 12.33 -4.33 12.09
C PRO A 237 13.36 -3.30 12.54
N LEU A 238 12.89 -2.20 13.10
CA LEU A 238 13.73 -1.18 13.73
C LEU A 238 13.62 -1.30 15.23
N GLU A 239 14.69 -1.68 15.91
CA GLU A 239 14.72 -1.68 17.37
C GLU A 239 14.43 -0.28 17.91
N ILE A 240 13.59 -0.19 18.93
CA ILE A 240 13.30 1.07 19.62
C ILE A 240 14.40 1.33 20.66
N GLY A 241 14.86 2.57 20.74
CA GLY A 241 15.77 3.04 21.78
C GLY A 241 16.72 4.13 21.32
N ARG A 242 17.63 4.54 22.22
CA ARG A 242 18.53 5.68 22.01
C ARG A 242 19.89 5.31 21.41
N ALA A 243 20.17 4.03 21.15
CA ALA A 243 21.43 3.63 20.52
C ALA A 243 21.49 4.10 19.05
N PRO A 244 22.68 4.25 18.45
CA PRO A 244 22.82 4.57 17.03
C PRO A 244 22.08 3.56 16.15
N GLY A 245 21.32 4.04 15.16
CA GLY A 245 20.56 3.20 14.23
C GLY A 245 19.21 2.69 14.76
N ARG A 246 18.86 2.98 16.03
CA ARG A 246 17.56 2.65 16.62
C ARG A 246 16.55 3.78 16.46
N ALA A 247 15.28 3.41 16.39
CA ALA A 247 14.17 4.34 16.36
C ALA A 247 14.00 4.99 17.75
N ALA A 248 14.10 6.31 17.80
CA ALA A 248 13.90 7.08 19.03
C ALA A 248 12.79 8.14 18.88
N GLY A 249 12.40 8.46 17.65
CA GLY A 249 11.36 9.45 17.41
C GLY A 249 10.60 9.26 16.10
N LEU A 250 9.49 9.96 16.01
CA LEU A 250 8.56 9.99 14.90
C LEU A 250 8.32 11.45 14.50
N LEU A 251 8.44 11.74 13.21
CA LEU A 251 8.11 13.04 12.65
C LEU A 251 6.97 12.89 11.65
N ALA A 252 5.76 13.20 12.10
CA ALA A 252 4.63 13.36 11.19
C ALA A 252 4.76 14.72 10.51
N TYR A 253 4.76 14.73 9.19
CA TYR A 253 4.90 15.97 8.44
C TYR A 253 3.70 16.26 7.56
N GLN A 254 3.51 17.55 7.28
CA GLN A 254 2.71 18.05 6.19
C GLN A 254 3.59 18.88 5.24
N TYR A 255 3.58 18.59 3.96
CA TYR A 255 4.29 19.34 2.92
C TYR A 255 3.32 19.57 1.75
N GLU A 256 2.95 20.83 1.53
CA GLU A 256 1.88 21.22 0.60
C GLU A 256 0.58 20.40 0.82
N ASP A 257 0.17 19.60 -0.17
CA ASP A 257 -1.02 18.75 -0.16
C ASP A 257 -0.76 17.35 0.42
N ARG A 258 0.42 17.13 1.01
CA ARG A 258 0.91 15.80 1.41
C ARG A 258 1.14 15.70 2.87
N SER A 259 1.12 14.47 3.31
CA SER A 259 1.63 14.08 4.60
C SER A 259 2.47 12.83 4.49
N GLY A 260 3.23 12.58 5.53
CA GLY A 260 3.96 11.34 5.69
C GLY A 260 4.54 11.26 7.08
N LEU A 261 5.39 10.26 7.25
CA LEU A 261 6.04 9.97 8.50
C LEU A 261 7.51 9.68 8.24
N PHE A 262 8.38 10.34 9.00
CA PHE A 262 9.76 9.92 9.17
C PHE A 262 9.93 9.22 10.51
N ILE A 263 10.66 8.10 10.50
CA ILE A 263 11.18 7.47 11.72
C ILE A 263 12.58 8.02 11.92
N LEU A 264 12.83 8.60 13.08
CA LEU A 264 14.07 9.29 13.43
C LEU A 264 14.85 8.50 14.48
N ASN A 265 16.17 8.63 14.46
CA ASN A 265 17.01 8.24 15.58
C ASN A 265 17.07 9.34 16.66
N HIS A 266 17.78 9.10 17.75
CA HIS A 266 17.90 10.05 18.87
C HIS A 266 18.59 11.38 18.50
N ALA A 267 19.34 11.41 17.39
CA ALA A 267 20.00 12.60 16.87
C ALA A 267 19.13 13.34 15.83
N GLY A 268 17.86 12.95 15.66
CA GLY A 268 16.94 13.54 14.70
C GLY A 268 17.20 13.14 13.24
N ARG A 269 18.09 12.18 12.96
CA ARG A 269 18.37 11.75 11.58
C ARG A 269 17.29 10.78 11.09
N PRO A 270 16.80 10.94 9.85
CA PRO A 270 15.79 10.06 9.29
C PRO A 270 16.37 8.67 8.99
N LEU A 271 15.82 7.68 9.68
CA LEU A 271 16.09 6.27 9.42
C LEU A 271 15.24 5.80 8.25
N HIS A 272 13.95 6.14 8.26
CA HIS A 272 13.00 5.64 7.28
C HIS A 272 11.90 6.65 6.96
N HIS A 273 11.53 6.74 5.68
CA HIS A 273 10.46 7.61 5.20
C HIS A 273 9.25 6.81 4.69
N ILE A 274 8.06 7.16 5.18
CA ILE A 274 6.79 6.52 4.84
C ILE A 274 5.76 7.58 4.42
N PRO A 275 5.62 7.85 3.12
CA PRO A 275 4.66 8.82 2.62
C PRO A 275 3.22 8.30 2.78
N GLY A 276 2.28 9.21 3.06
CA GLY A 276 0.86 8.88 3.20
C GLY A 276 0.18 9.58 4.38
N PRO A 277 -1.14 9.42 4.51
CA PRO A 277 -1.88 9.96 5.64
C PRO A 277 -1.58 9.18 6.92
N TRP A 278 -1.29 9.92 8.00
CA TRP A 278 -1.11 9.36 9.33
C TRP A 278 -1.99 10.10 10.33
N SER A 279 -2.67 9.34 11.19
CA SER A 279 -3.46 9.90 12.29
C SER A 279 -2.53 10.44 13.38
N PRO A 280 -2.51 11.76 13.66
CA PRO A 280 -1.67 12.30 14.73
C PRO A 280 -2.01 11.73 16.10
N GLU A 281 -3.27 11.35 16.31
CA GLU A 281 -3.74 10.76 17.57
C GLU A 281 -3.19 9.33 17.75
N ASP A 282 -3.24 8.50 16.70
CA ASP A 282 -2.68 7.14 16.77
C ASP A 282 -1.17 7.18 16.93
N LEU A 283 -0.50 8.11 16.24
CA LEU A 283 0.95 8.33 16.40
C LEU A 283 1.30 8.80 17.81
N ARG A 284 0.51 9.70 18.42
CA ARG A 284 0.73 10.16 19.80
C ARG A 284 0.63 9.02 20.79
N ARG A 285 -0.37 8.16 20.64
CA ARG A 285 -0.54 6.97 21.50
C ARG A 285 0.60 5.99 21.31
N LEU A 286 0.95 5.68 20.06
CA LEU A 286 2.08 4.80 19.76
C LEU A 286 3.39 5.36 20.32
N ALA A 287 3.64 6.66 20.18
CA ALA A 287 4.84 7.28 20.69
C ALA A 287 4.92 7.24 22.22
N ALA A 288 3.84 7.67 22.90
CA ALA A 288 3.76 7.69 24.36
C ALA A 288 3.86 6.30 24.98
N SER A 289 3.26 5.27 24.35
CA SER A 289 3.32 3.89 24.86
C SER A 289 4.68 3.21 24.68
N ASN A 290 5.57 3.76 23.84
CA ASN A 290 6.82 3.10 23.46
C ASN A 290 8.07 3.98 23.65
N ASP A 291 7.99 5.06 24.44
CA ASP A 291 9.11 5.98 24.72
C ASP A 291 9.75 6.54 23.44
N LEU A 292 8.91 6.91 22.46
CA LEU A 292 9.34 7.62 21.26
C LEU A 292 8.96 9.08 21.36
N ASP A 293 9.84 9.95 20.88
CA ASP A 293 9.51 11.37 20.68
C ASP A 293 8.55 11.51 19.49
N LEU A 294 7.56 12.40 19.58
CA LEU A 294 6.68 12.72 18.44
C LEU A 294 6.73 14.21 18.14
N SER A 295 7.08 14.53 16.89
CA SER A 295 6.96 15.86 16.32
C SER A 295 5.92 15.86 15.20
N VAL A 296 5.08 16.90 15.16
CA VAL A 296 4.12 17.12 14.07
C VAL A 296 4.41 18.48 13.46
N LEU A 297 4.98 18.50 12.26
CA LEU A 297 5.47 19.74 11.65
C LEU A 297 4.88 19.95 10.25
N ARG A 298 4.74 21.22 9.87
CA ARG A 298 4.57 21.59 8.47
C ARG A 298 5.96 21.94 7.93
N LEU A 299 6.40 21.22 6.90
CA LEU A 299 7.72 21.40 6.31
C LEU A 299 7.65 22.36 5.13
N SER A 300 8.68 23.19 5.01
CA SER A 300 9.05 23.85 3.76
C SER A 300 9.55 22.83 2.72
N ARG A 301 9.69 23.27 1.47
CA ARG A 301 10.21 22.44 0.39
C ARG A 301 11.64 22.01 0.67
N GLU A 302 12.46 22.95 1.13
CA GLU A 302 13.87 22.76 1.42
C GLU A 302 14.06 21.73 2.55
N GLU A 303 13.33 21.89 3.66
CA GLU A 303 13.37 20.94 4.78
C GLU A 303 12.91 19.54 4.37
N TYR A 304 11.86 19.45 3.53
CA TYR A 304 11.38 18.17 3.02
C TYR A 304 12.44 17.47 2.15
N ILE A 305 13.06 18.20 1.23
CA ILE A 305 14.12 17.67 0.35
C ILE A 305 15.31 17.19 1.18
N ASP A 306 15.73 17.97 2.18
CA ASP A 306 16.86 17.61 3.04
C ASP A 306 16.58 16.33 3.84
N LEU A 307 15.38 16.19 4.40
CA LEU A 307 14.96 14.97 5.11
C LEU A 307 14.89 13.76 4.17
N VAL A 308 14.33 13.91 2.97
CA VAL A 308 14.27 12.83 1.97
C VAL A 308 15.67 12.39 1.55
N ARG A 309 16.58 13.33 1.27
CA ARG A 309 17.95 13.04 0.81
C ARG A 309 18.80 12.39 1.88
N THR A 310 18.59 12.74 3.14
CA THR A 310 19.33 12.16 4.27
C THR A 310 18.74 10.84 4.76
N SER A 311 17.53 10.47 4.30
CA SER A 311 16.88 9.23 4.69
C SER A 311 17.64 8.01 4.16
N SER A 312 18.01 7.11 5.07
CA SER A 312 18.73 5.89 4.71
C SER A 312 17.85 4.83 4.02
N HIS A 313 16.53 4.93 4.21
CA HIS A 313 15.53 4.01 3.71
C HIS A 313 14.20 4.71 3.39
N GLY A 314 13.38 4.08 2.54
CA GLY A 314 12.02 4.53 2.25
C GLY A 314 11.08 3.39 1.91
N SER A 315 9.78 3.65 2.01
CA SER A 315 8.70 2.81 1.50
C SER A 315 8.04 3.52 0.31
N PRO A 316 8.26 3.07 -0.93
CA PRO A 316 7.58 3.63 -2.10
C PRO A 316 6.08 3.32 -2.13
#